data_AF-C5T8N9-F1
#
_entry.id   AF-C5T8N9-F1
#
_cell.length_a   1.000
_cell.length_b   1.000
_cell.length_c   1.000
_cell.angle_alpha   90.00
_cell.angle_beta   90.00
_cell.angle_gamma   90.00
#
_symmetry.space_group_name_H-M   'P 1'
#
loop_
_entity.id
_entity.type
_entity.pdbx_description
1 polymer ?
#
loop_
_entity_poly.entity_id
_entity_poly.type
_entity_poly.pdbx_seq_one_letter_code
_entity_poly.pdbx_strand_id
1 'polypeptide(L)'
;MPAPLPSVPQRRLARQARQKFVEGICAGLPDLDKTVLDFLSQLVSQTGTQRDMQARRDAWLQFQQHHTDWVANMGRGLREALAPHISTTRGTPMPAGASQFELLSDDVVENKIAASRMALTVNEQVSHQLDTVRQRTQSLEGQDLDSNDILRPEAVCLIVVEQWVEAGMQRTDLLTVVDPLQRDLANLLQKQYQAVNVFYVEQGVTPQNDLRSRVRRTEGGTVGAGDTAPGGLASQALAQTRE
;
A
#
# COMPACT_ATOMS: atom_id res chain seq x y z
N MET A 1 -8.40 28.66 5.94
CA MET A 1 -6.95 28.90 6.09
C MET A 1 -6.20 27.76 5.44
N PRO A 2 -5.13 28.00 4.66
CA PRO A 2 -4.26 26.92 4.19
C PRO A 2 -3.59 26.23 5.40
N ALA A 3 -3.44 24.92 5.35
CA ALA A 3 -2.76 24.16 6.40
C ALA A 3 -1.30 24.65 6.56
N PRO A 4 -0.77 24.73 7.78
CA PRO A 4 0.63 25.11 7.99
C PRO A 4 1.56 24.13 7.26
N LEU A 5 2.62 24.65 6.65
CA LEU A 5 3.61 23.83 5.96
C LEU A 5 4.21 22.79 6.92
N PRO A 6 4.41 21.54 6.48
CA PRO A 6 4.91 20.48 7.33
C PRO A 6 6.33 20.78 7.84
N SER A 7 6.54 20.56 9.14
CA SER A 7 7.83 20.78 9.78
C SER A 7 8.90 19.78 9.28
N VAL A 8 10.18 20.15 9.38
CA VAL A 8 11.30 19.26 9.02
C VAL A 8 11.26 17.91 9.74
N PRO A 9 10.96 17.84 11.06
CA PRO A 9 10.79 16.57 11.76
C PRO A 9 9.66 15.70 11.20
N GLN A 10 8.52 16.28 10.84
CA GLN A 10 7.37 15.54 10.28
C GLN A 10 7.69 14.93 8.92
N ARG A 11 8.34 15.69 8.02
CA ARG A 11 8.81 15.17 6.72
C ARG A 11 9.84 14.05 6.89
N ARG A 12 10.76 14.19 7.86
CA ARG A 12 11.74 13.15 8.18
C ARG A 12 11.06 11.88 8.72
N LEU A 13 9.98 12.03 9.47
CA LEU A 13 9.21 10.90 10.01
C LEU A 13 8.46 10.15 8.90
N ALA A 14 7.82 10.87 7.98
CA ALA A 14 7.16 10.27 6.82
C ALA A 14 8.15 9.52 5.90
N ARG A 15 9.36 10.07 5.69
CA ARG A 15 10.44 9.36 4.98
C ARG A 15 10.90 8.09 5.70
N GLN A 16 11.03 8.14 7.03
CA GLN A 16 11.39 6.94 7.83
C GLN A 16 10.31 5.84 7.74
N ALA A 17 9.03 6.21 7.67
CA ALA A 17 7.95 5.25 7.48
C ALA A 17 8.07 4.52 6.13
N ARG A 18 8.36 5.24 5.04
CA ARG A 18 8.63 4.64 3.71
C ARG A 18 9.84 3.70 3.75
N GLN A 19 10.92 4.12 4.41
CA GLN A 19 12.11 3.29 4.59
C GLN A 19 11.77 1.98 5.31
N LYS A 20 11.07 2.05 6.45
CA LYS A 20 10.64 0.86 7.22
C LYS A 20 9.73 -0.06 6.40
N PHE A 21 8.81 0.51 5.63
CA PHE A 21 7.93 -0.24 4.75
C PHE A 21 8.72 -1.04 3.71
N VAL A 22 9.64 -0.37 3.00
CA VAL A 22 10.50 -1.01 2.00
C VAL A 22 11.42 -2.05 2.61
N GLU A 23 12.06 -1.78 3.74
CA GLU A 23 12.89 -2.76 4.45
C GLU A 23 12.10 -4.01 4.82
N GLY A 24 10.87 -3.82 5.30
CA GLY A 24 9.97 -4.92 5.65
C GLY A 24 9.54 -5.76 4.45
N ILE A 25 9.30 -5.14 3.28
CA ILE A 25 9.01 -5.86 2.04
C ILE A 25 10.25 -6.62 1.58
N CYS A 26 11.40 -5.96 1.52
CA CYS A 26 12.68 -6.58 1.13
C CYS A 26 13.00 -7.82 1.98
N ALA A 27 12.74 -7.77 3.30
CA ALA A 27 12.93 -8.90 4.19
C ALA A 27 11.97 -10.08 3.92
N GLY A 28 10.82 -9.84 3.29
CA GLY A 28 9.84 -10.86 2.92
C GLY A 28 9.98 -11.41 1.50
N LEU A 29 10.86 -10.85 0.67
CA LEU A 29 11.05 -11.33 -0.71
C LEU A 29 11.44 -12.82 -0.82
N PRO A 30 12.30 -13.39 0.07
CA PRO A 30 12.62 -14.81 -0.01
C PRO A 30 11.40 -15.73 0.17
N ASP A 31 10.40 -15.30 0.96
CA ASP A 31 9.16 -16.07 1.13
C ASP A 31 8.30 -16.02 -0.15
N LEU A 32 8.25 -14.86 -0.83
CA LEU A 32 7.57 -14.73 -2.13
C LEU A 32 8.23 -15.60 -3.20
N ASP A 33 9.55 -15.60 -3.27
CA ASP A 33 10.33 -16.46 -4.16
C ASP A 33 10.00 -17.94 -3.94
N LYS A 34 10.02 -18.35 -2.68
CA LYS A 34 9.65 -19.71 -2.28
C LYS A 34 8.23 -20.06 -2.69
N THR A 35 7.26 -19.16 -2.49
CA THR A 35 5.87 -19.39 -2.88
C THR A 35 5.73 -19.66 -4.37
N VAL A 36 6.40 -18.88 -5.22
CA VAL A 36 6.37 -19.07 -6.68
C VAL A 36 7.07 -20.37 -7.06
N LEU A 37 8.23 -20.68 -6.47
CA LEU A 37 8.96 -21.92 -6.72
C LEU A 37 8.15 -23.16 -6.34
N ASP A 38 7.55 -23.17 -5.16
CA ASP A 38 6.77 -24.28 -4.63
C ASP A 38 5.53 -24.50 -5.53
N PHE A 39 4.87 -23.42 -5.95
CA PHE A 39 3.72 -23.49 -6.86
C PHE A 39 4.10 -24.06 -8.24
N LEU A 40 5.17 -23.56 -8.87
CA LEU A 40 5.62 -24.06 -10.16
C LEU A 40 6.07 -25.53 -10.07
N SER A 41 6.74 -25.92 -8.99
CA SER A 41 7.17 -27.30 -8.75
C SER A 41 5.96 -28.24 -8.61
N GLN A 42 4.92 -27.81 -7.90
CA GLN A 42 3.66 -28.55 -7.84
C GLN A 42 2.99 -28.62 -9.22
N LEU A 43 3.00 -27.52 -9.98
CA LEU A 43 2.37 -27.44 -11.29
C LEU A 43 3.01 -28.42 -12.29
N VAL A 44 4.34 -28.55 -12.29
CA VAL A 44 5.07 -29.53 -13.14
C VAL A 44 4.70 -30.98 -12.81
N SER A 45 4.34 -31.27 -11.55
CA SER A 45 3.93 -32.63 -11.14
C SER A 45 2.53 -33.03 -11.60
N GLN A 46 1.71 -32.06 -12.06
CA GLN A 46 0.34 -32.31 -12.49
C GLN A 46 0.29 -32.91 -13.91
N THR A 47 -0.52 -33.95 -14.07
CA THR A 47 -0.84 -34.52 -15.39
C THR A 47 -1.70 -33.55 -16.21
N GLY A 48 -1.49 -33.53 -17.53
CA GLY A 48 -2.25 -32.68 -18.44
C GLY A 48 -2.01 -33.06 -19.89
N THR A 49 -2.36 -32.17 -20.82
CA THR A 49 -1.99 -32.39 -22.22
C THR A 49 -0.47 -32.28 -22.40
N GLN A 50 0.08 -32.87 -23.46
CA GLN A 50 1.51 -32.76 -23.76
C GLN A 50 1.98 -31.29 -23.85
N ARG A 51 1.14 -30.42 -24.44
CA ARG A 51 1.41 -28.99 -24.56
C ARG A 51 1.47 -28.30 -23.19
N ASP A 52 0.51 -28.59 -22.31
CA ASP A 52 0.48 -27.98 -20.98
C ASP A 52 1.66 -28.45 -20.14
N MET A 53 1.97 -29.74 -20.19
CA MET A 53 3.11 -30.31 -19.45
C MET A 53 4.44 -29.71 -19.93
N GLN A 54 4.59 -29.45 -21.23
CA GLN A 54 5.76 -28.77 -21.76
C GLN A 54 5.84 -27.33 -21.27
N ALA A 55 4.76 -26.55 -21.41
CA ALA A 55 4.72 -25.16 -20.97
C ALA A 55 5.03 -25.01 -19.47
N ARG A 56 4.50 -25.91 -18.63
CA ARG A 56 4.79 -25.93 -17.18
C ARG A 56 6.26 -26.19 -16.87
N ARG A 57 6.90 -27.11 -17.60
CA ARG A 57 8.33 -27.40 -17.46
C ARG A 57 9.19 -26.22 -17.90
N ASP A 58 8.83 -25.59 -19.02
CA ASP A 58 9.55 -24.43 -19.55
C ASP A 58 9.48 -23.25 -18.57
N ALA A 59 8.29 -22.93 -18.05
CA ALA A 59 8.09 -21.89 -17.04
C ALA A 59 8.87 -22.18 -15.74
N TRP A 60 8.85 -23.43 -15.26
CA TRP A 60 9.61 -23.84 -14.08
C TRP A 60 11.13 -23.73 -14.29
N LEU A 61 11.63 -24.13 -15.47
CA LEU A 61 13.04 -24.03 -15.80
C LEU A 61 13.50 -22.57 -15.93
N GLN A 62 12.70 -21.73 -16.60
CA GLN A 62 12.94 -20.29 -16.71
C GLN A 62 12.99 -19.63 -15.33
N PHE A 63 12.01 -19.96 -14.47
CA PHE A 63 12.00 -19.44 -13.11
C PHE A 63 13.25 -19.88 -12.33
N GLN A 64 13.63 -21.15 -12.37
CA GLN A 64 14.86 -21.61 -11.70
C GLN A 64 16.14 -20.90 -12.17
N GLN A 65 16.19 -20.45 -13.43
CA GLN A 65 17.36 -19.74 -13.95
C GLN A 65 17.40 -18.28 -13.48
N HIS A 66 16.25 -17.62 -13.35
CA HIS A 66 16.16 -16.17 -13.23
C HIS A 66 15.62 -15.66 -11.89
N HIS A 67 15.06 -16.52 -11.03
CA HIS A 67 14.38 -16.09 -9.81
C HIS A 67 15.29 -15.33 -8.83
N THR A 68 16.58 -15.71 -8.74
CA THR A 68 17.54 -15.00 -7.88
C THR A 68 17.77 -13.57 -8.36
N ASP A 69 17.88 -13.36 -9.67
CA ASP A 69 18.01 -12.03 -10.28
C ASP A 69 16.74 -11.22 -10.09
N TRP A 70 15.57 -11.84 -10.29
CA TRP A 70 14.27 -11.21 -10.04
C TRP A 70 14.15 -10.69 -8.61
N VAL A 71 14.45 -11.51 -7.59
CA VAL A 71 14.40 -11.10 -6.18
C VAL A 71 15.40 -9.97 -5.88
N ALA A 72 16.62 -10.07 -6.40
CA ALA A 72 17.64 -9.03 -6.22
C ALA A 72 17.22 -7.70 -6.86
N ASN A 73 16.67 -7.77 -8.07
CA ASN A 73 16.16 -6.64 -8.85
C ASN A 73 14.94 -6.01 -8.18
N MET A 74 14.01 -6.80 -7.64
CA MET A 74 12.89 -6.31 -6.83
C MET A 74 13.40 -5.54 -5.61
N GLY A 75 14.33 -6.12 -4.85
CA GLY A 75 14.92 -5.46 -3.69
C GLY A 75 15.62 -4.15 -4.04
N ARG A 76 16.24 -4.06 -5.22
CA ARG A 76 16.85 -2.83 -5.75
C ARG A 76 15.78 -1.80 -6.12
N GLY A 77 14.78 -2.17 -6.93
CA GLY A 77 13.72 -1.28 -7.38
C GLY A 77 12.91 -0.69 -6.22
N LEU A 78 12.60 -1.49 -5.18
CA LEU A 78 11.95 -1.01 -3.96
C LEU A 78 12.78 0.06 -3.23
N ARG A 79 14.10 -0.11 -3.17
CA ARG A 79 15.01 0.86 -2.54
C ARG A 79 15.19 2.12 -3.38
N GLU A 80 15.22 1.99 -4.70
CA GLU A 80 15.29 3.12 -5.63
C GLU A 80 14.02 3.98 -5.57
N ALA A 81 12.85 3.37 -5.35
CA ALA A 81 11.59 4.07 -5.16
C ALA A 81 11.53 4.98 -3.91
N LEU A 82 12.50 4.86 -2.99
CA LEU A 82 12.64 5.78 -1.86
C LEU A 82 13.34 7.09 -2.22
N ALA A 83 14.01 7.14 -3.37
CA ALA A 83 14.63 8.37 -3.85
C ALA A 83 13.52 9.40 -4.12
N PRO A 84 13.71 10.68 -3.74
CA PRO A 84 12.73 11.71 -4.04
C PRO A 84 12.53 11.76 -5.56
N HIS A 85 11.31 11.47 -6.03
CA HIS A 85 10.94 11.68 -7.41
C HIS A 85 11.02 13.19 -7.66
N ILE A 86 12.12 13.65 -8.24
CA ILE A 86 12.19 15.01 -8.75
C ILE A 86 11.28 14.99 -9.97
N SER A 87 10.00 15.32 -9.78
CA SER A 87 9.09 15.55 -10.89
C SER A 87 9.74 16.63 -11.76
N THR A 88 10.28 16.23 -12.91
CA THR A 88 10.75 17.13 -13.96
C THR A 88 9.54 17.74 -14.65
N THR A 89 8.70 18.44 -13.89
CA THR A 89 7.57 19.24 -14.39
C THR A 89 7.84 20.73 -14.18
N ARG A 90 9.08 21.11 -13.85
CA ARG A 90 9.54 22.50 -13.95
C ARG A 90 10.32 22.64 -15.23
N GLY A 91 9.66 23.21 -16.24
CA GLY A 91 10.11 23.31 -17.62
C GLY A 91 11.57 23.73 -17.78
N THR A 92 12.40 22.78 -18.18
CA THR A 92 13.50 23.04 -19.12
C THR A 92 12.89 23.14 -20.51
N PRO A 93 13.16 24.20 -21.31
CA PRO A 93 12.76 24.21 -22.70
C PRO A 93 13.51 23.08 -23.40
N MET A 94 12.80 22.00 -23.73
CA MET A 94 13.32 20.98 -24.64
C MET A 94 13.41 21.59 -26.04
N PRO A 95 14.48 21.29 -26.81
CA PRO A 95 14.53 21.71 -28.20
C PRO A 95 13.31 21.15 -28.93
N ALA A 96 12.60 22.03 -29.65
CA ALA A 96 11.49 21.68 -30.51
C ALA A 96 11.98 20.66 -31.55
N GLY A 97 11.64 19.38 -31.34
CA GLY A 97 12.06 18.29 -32.23
C GLY A 97 12.04 16.89 -31.64
N ALA A 98 12.04 16.74 -30.31
CA ALA A 98 11.88 15.43 -29.67
C ALA A 98 10.42 15.23 -29.26
N SER A 99 9.67 14.55 -30.12
CA SER A 99 8.31 14.09 -29.89
C SER A 99 8.16 13.49 -28.48
N GLN A 100 7.35 14.12 -27.61
CA GLN A 100 6.87 13.57 -26.34
C GLN A 100 5.89 12.38 -26.52
N PHE A 101 6.00 11.70 -27.66
CA PHE A 101 5.31 10.49 -28.07
C PHE A 101 6.36 9.48 -28.54
N GLU A 102 7.50 9.42 -27.84
CA GLU A 102 8.43 8.30 -27.97
C GLU A 102 7.69 7.08 -27.41
N LEU A 103 7.03 6.37 -28.32
CA LEU A 103 6.29 5.11 -28.17
C LEU A 103 6.63 4.42 -26.84
N LEU A 104 5.74 4.55 -25.84
CA LEU A 104 5.67 3.55 -24.79
C LEU A 104 5.57 2.23 -25.53
N SER A 105 6.63 1.41 -25.47
CA SER A 105 6.60 0.06 -26.05
C SER A 105 5.32 -0.62 -25.54
N ASP A 106 4.67 -1.39 -26.40
CA ASP A 106 3.49 -2.19 -26.05
C ASP A 106 3.73 -2.96 -24.72
N ASP A 107 4.98 -3.41 -24.52
CA ASP A 107 5.44 -4.05 -23.30
C ASP A 107 5.31 -3.23 -22.02
N VAL A 108 5.57 -1.92 -22.06
CA VAL A 108 5.45 -1.04 -20.88
C VAL A 108 3.98 -0.84 -20.53
N VAL A 109 3.10 -0.75 -21.54
CA VAL A 109 1.66 -0.65 -21.32
C VAL A 109 1.11 -1.94 -20.74
N GLU A 110 1.48 -3.09 -21.30
CA GLU A 110 1.09 -4.41 -20.79
C GLU A 110 1.59 -4.65 -19.36
N ASN A 111 2.81 -4.22 -19.04
CA ASN A 111 3.34 -4.29 -17.67
C ASN A 111 2.51 -3.44 -16.70
N LYS A 112 2.13 -2.22 -17.10
CA LYS A 112 1.25 -1.36 -16.28
C LYS A 112 -0.15 -1.96 -16.12
N ILE A 113 -0.71 -2.59 -17.16
CA ILE A 113 -2.01 -3.27 -17.09
C ILE A 113 -1.95 -4.44 -16.11
N ALA A 114 -0.93 -5.31 -16.22
CA ALA A 114 -0.75 -6.43 -15.31
C ALA A 114 -0.56 -5.95 -13.85
N ALA A 115 0.27 -4.93 -13.64
CA ALA A 115 0.49 -4.33 -12.33
C ALA A 115 -0.79 -3.73 -11.74
N SER A 116 -1.59 -3.05 -12.56
CA SER A 116 -2.85 -2.43 -12.12
C SER A 116 -3.88 -3.47 -11.71
N ARG A 117 -3.99 -4.58 -12.45
CA ARG A 117 -4.86 -5.71 -12.10
C ARG A 117 -4.44 -6.36 -10.79
N MET A 118 -3.15 -6.63 -10.63
CA MET A 118 -2.60 -7.18 -9.39
C MET A 118 -2.84 -6.23 -8.21
N ALA A 119 -2.63 -4.93 -8.41
CA ALA A 119 -2.81 -3.92 -7.38
C ALA A 119 -4.27 -3.81 -6.94
N LEU A 120 -5.25 -3.97 -7.84
CA LEU A 120 -6.67 -4.01 -7.47
C LEU A 120 -6.96 -5.13 -6.47
N THR A 121 -6.51 -6.35 -6.76
CA THR A 121 -6.70 -7.51 -5.87
C THR A 121 -5.93 -7.35 -4.55
N VAL A 122 -4.70 -6.85 -4.59
CA VAL A 122 -3.93 -6.56 -3.37
C VAL A 122 -4.62 -5.50 -2.52
N ASN A 123 -5.13 -4.43 -3.14
CA ASN A 123 -5.76 -3.31 -2.47
C ASN A 123 -7.07 -3.70 -1.76
N GLU A 124 -7.84 -4.64 -2.31
CA GLU A 124 -9.04 -5.19 -1.64
C GLU A 124 -8.71 -5.71 -0.24
N GLN A 125 -7.54 -6.36 -0.06
CA GLN A 125 -7.12 -6.91 1.22
C GLN A 125 -6.46 -5.87 2.16
N VAL A 126 -5.68 -4.93 1.62
CA VAL A 126 -4.85 -4.02 2.43
C VAL A 126 -5.49 -2.65 2.69
N SER A 127 -6.60 -2.33 2.01
CA SER A 127 -7.27 -1.01 2.01
C SER A 127 -7.41 -0.37 3.39
N HIS A 128 -7.95 -1.11 4.38
CA HIS A 128 -8.12 -0.59 5.74
C HIS A 128 -6.80 -0.13 6.40
N GLN A 129 -5.74 -0.94 6.26
CA GLN A 129 -4.44 -0.63 6.84
C GLN A 129 -3.75 0.50 6.08
N LEU A 130 -3.86 0.48 4.75
CA LEU A 130 -3.37 1.52 3.85
C LEU A 130 -4.02 2.88 4.15
N ASP A 131 -5.35 2.93 4.31
CA ASP A 131 -6.07 4.18 4.60
C ASP A 131 -5.59 4.82 5.89
N THR A 132 -5.31 4.01 6.91
CA THR A 132 -4.77 4.50 8.19
C THR A 132 -3.36 5.07 8.02
N VAL A 133 -2.49 4.38 7.26
CA VAL A 133 -1.14 4.86 6.93
C VAL A 133 -1.23 6.16 6.13
N ARG A 134 -2.05 6.19 5.08
CA ARG A 134 -2.27 7.33 4.19
C ARG A 134 -2.71 8.57 4.96
N GLN A 135 -3.71 8.46 5.84
CA GLN A 135 -4.18 9.59 6.65
C GLN A 135 -3.10 10.14 7.58
N ARG A 136 -2.28 9.26 8.18
CA ARG A 136 -1.16 9.66 9.04
C ARG A 136 -0.05 10.32 8.24
N THR A 137 0.33 9.76 7.09
CA THR A 137 1.30 10.38 6.18
C THR A 137 0.81 11.74 5.71
N GLN A 138 -0.46 11.86 5.32
CA GLN A 138 -1.06 13.13 4.93
C GLN A 138 -1.02 14.17 6.06
N SER A 139 -1.23 13.76 7.31
CA SER A 139 -1.10 14.67 8.45
C SER A 139 0.33 15.17 8.68
N LEU A 140 1.34 14.38 8.31
CA LEU A 140 2.75 14.72 8.43
C LEU A 140 3.26 15.58 7.26
N GLU A 141 2.73 15.36 6.06
CA GLU A 141 3.22 16.00 4.83
C GLU A 141 2.32 17.12 4.32
N GLY A 142 1.10 17.26 4.86
CA GLY A 142 0.14 18.28 4.45
C GLY A 142 -0.45 18.07 3.05
N GLN A 143 -0.13 16.97 2.40
CA GLN A 143 -0.60 16.56 1.07
C GLN A 143 -0.85 15.06 1.03
N ASP A 144 -1.66 14.63 0.07
CA ASP A 144 -1.91 13.21 -0.14
C ASP A 144 -0.68 12.50 -0.76
N LEU A 145 -0.67 11.17 -0.75
CA LEU A 145 0.36 10.35 -1.38
C LEU A 145 0.40 10.62 -2.89
N ASP A 146 1.60 10.84 -3.44
CA ASP A 146 1.80 10.94 -4.89
C ASP A 146 1.40 9.64 -5.59
N SER A 147 1.04 9.69 -6.88
CA SER A 147 0.65 8.52 -7.66
C SER A 147 1.74 7.43 -7.71
N ASN A 148 3.02 7.82 -7.63
CA ASN A 148 4.16 6.89 -7.64
C ASN A 148 4.71 6.60 -6.25
N ASP A 149 4.04 7.06 -5.19
CA ASP A 149 4.52 6.86 -3.82
C ASP A 149 4.62 5.37 -3.49
N ILE A 150 5.77 4.94 -2.96
CA ILE A 150 6.02 3.53 -2.62
C ILE A 150 5.05 2.96 -1.60
N LEU A 151 4.35 3.79 -0.82
CA LEU A 151 3.29 3.32 0.09
C LEU A 151 2.04 2.86 -0.65
N ARG A 152 1.89 3.13 -1.95
CA ARG A 152 0.76 2.65 -2.76
C ARG A 152 1.00 1.22 -3.26
N PRO A 153 0.00 0.32 -3.16
CA PRO A 153 0.12 -1.04 -3.70
C PRO A 153 0.49 -1.06 -5.19
N GLU A 154 -0.01 -0.08 -5.96
CA GLU A 154 0.27 0.06 -7.39
C GLU A 154 1.77 0.20 -7.68
N ALA A 155 2.49 1.00 -6.88
CA ALA A 155 3.93 1.19 -7.04
C ALA A 155 4.70 -0.11 -6.79
N VAL A 156 4.32 -0.87 -5.76
CA VAL A 156 4.94 -2.16 -5.45
C VAL A 156 4.63 -3.20 -6.54
N CYS A 157 3.38 -3.30 -6.98
CA CYS A 157 2.98 -4.25 -8.02
C CYS A 157 3.65 -3.94 -9.37
N LEU A 158 3.85 -2.67 -9.69
CA LEU A 158 4.59 -2.28 -10.88
C LEU A 158 6.04 -2.79 -10.84
N ILE A 159 6.73 -2.62 -9.70
CA ILE A 159 8.08 -3.15 -9.51
C ILE A 159 8.08 -4.68 -9.66
N VAL A 160 7.12 -5.41 -9.07
CA VAL A 160 7.02 -6.87 -9.23
C VAL A 160 7.01 -7.28 -10.71
N VAL A 161 6.15 -6.65 -11.51
CA VAL A 161 5.96 -6.98 -12.93
C VAL A 161 7.16 -6.56 -13.78
N GLU A 162 7.65 -5.33 -13.59
CA GLU A 162 8.79 -4.82 -14.35
C GLU A 162 10.05 -5.65 -14.09
N GLN A 163 10.34 -5.98 -12.83
CA GLN A 163 11.52 -6.76 -12.49
C GLN A 163 11.40 -8.23 -12.93
N TRP A 164 10.19 -8.77 -13.07
CA TRP A 164 9.97 -10.11 -13.64
C TRP A 164 10.43 -10.16 -15.10
N VAL A 165 9.99 -9.18 -15.90
CA VAL A 165 10.34 -9.09 -17.32
C VAL A 165 11.83 -8.73 -17.50
N GLU A 166 12.37 -7.82 -16.69
CA GLU A 166 13.78 -7.43 -16.72
C GLU A 166 14.72 -8.61 -16.36
N ALA A 167 14.27 -9.54 -15.53
CA ALA A 167 15.01 -10.76 -15.23
C ALA A 167 15.01 -11.78 -16.39
N GLY A 168 14.30 -11.50 -17.50
CA GLY A 168 14.25 -12.36 -18.68
C GLY A 168 13.09 -13.36 -18.69
N MET A 169 12.23 -13.35 -17.67
CA MET A 169 11.07 -14.25 -17.59
C MET A 169 9.89 -13.73 -18.40
N GLN A 170 9.08 -14.63 -18.96
CA GLN A 170 7.96 -14.24 -19.82
C GLN A 170 6.77 -13.75 -18.99
N ARG A 171 6.06 -12.73 -19.48
CA ARG A 171 4.84 -12.21 -18.83
C ARG A 171 3.73 -13.27 -18.74
N THR A 172 3.67 -14.19 -19.69
CA THR A 172 2.74 -15.33 -19.66
C THR A 172 2.99 -16.27 -18.48
N ASP A 173 4.26 -16.43 -18.09
CA ASP A 173 4.63 -17.24 -16.93
C ASP A 173 4.25 -16.52 -15.63
N LEU A 174 4.36 -15.18 -15.59
CA LEU A 174 3.85 -14.38 -14.47
C LEU A 174 2.34 -14.58 -14.27
N LEU A 175 1.56 -14.58 -15.35
CA LEU A 175 0.10 -14.81 -15.28
C LEU A 175 -0.23 -16.22 -14.75
N THR A 176 0.66 -17.19 -14.93
CA THR A 176 0.46 -18.55 -14.40
C THR A 176 0.61 -18.59 -12.87
N VAL A 177 1.47 -17.73 -12.32
CA VAL A 177 1.80 -17.69 -10.87
C VAL A 177 1.17 -16.50 -10.14
N VAL A 178 0.38 -15.68 -10.83
CA VAL A 178 -0.12 -14.41 -10.29
C VAL A 178 -0.99 -14.59 -9.05
N ASP A 179 -1.82 -15.63 -9.00
CA ASP A 179 -2.73 -15.88 -7.88
C ASP A 179 -2.01 -16.15 -6.54
N PRO A 180 -1.09 -17.13 -6.44
CA PRO A 180 -0.34 -17.33 -5.21
C PRO A 180 0.59 -16.15 -4.91
N LEU A 181 1.20 -15.53 -5.93
CA LEU A 181 2.08 -14.39 -5.76
C LEU A 181 1.36 -13.16 -5.17
N GLN A 182 0.23 -12.76 -5.75
CA GLN A 182 -0.51 -11.58 -5.30
C GLN A 182 -1.11 -11.78 -3.91
N ARG A 183 -1.54 -12.99 -3.56
CA ARG A 183 -2.06 -13.32 -2.23
C ARG A 183 -0.98 -13.15 -1.17
N ASP A 184 0.21 -13.71 -1.41
CA ASP A 184 1.29 -13.64 -0.44
C ASP A 184 1.91 -12.23 -0.38
N LEU A 185 1.96 -11.52 -1.52
CA LEU A 185 2.30 -10.10 -1.56
C LEU A 185 1.30 -9.27 -0.75
N ALA A 186 0.00 -9.50 -0.88
CA ALA A 186 -1.01 -8.79 -0.10
C ALA A 186 -0.87 -9.05 1.41
N ASN A 187 -0.60 -10.29 1.82
CA ASN A 187 -0.29 -10.64 3.21
C ASN A 187 0.95 -9.89 3.72
N LEU A 188 2.02 -9.83 2.91
CA LEU A 188 3.24 -9.11 3.23
C LEU A 188 2.96 -7.61 3.38
N LEU A 189 2.29 -6.99 2.42
CA LEU A 189 1.95 -5.56 2.47
C LEU A 189 1.05 -5.23 3.66
N GLN A 190 0.05 -6.06 3.95
CA GLN A 190 -0.80 -5.89 5.13
C GLN A 190 0.02 -5.83 6.42
N LYS A 191 0.95 -6.77 6.60
CA LYS A 191 1.88 -6.80 7.73
C LYS A 191 2.73 -5.54 7.80
N GLN A 192 3.28 -5.08 6.68
CA GLN A 192 4.14 -3.90 6.66
C GLN A 192 3.37 -2.60 6.88
N TYR A 193 2.14 -2.44 6.36
CA TYR A 193 1.30 -1.30 6.72
C TYR A 193 0.96 -1.30 8.21
N GLN A 194 0.73 -2.47 8.81
CA GLN A 194 0.50 -2.59 10.24
C GLN A 194 1.74 -2.19 11.05
N ALA A 195 2.94 -2.60 10.63
CA ALA A 195 4.21 -2.19 11.24
C ALA A 195 4.47 -0.67 11.13
N VAL A 196 4.19 -0.07 9.97
CA VAL A 196 4.25 1.39 9.77
C VAL A 196 3.24 2.10 10.68
N ASN A 197 2.04 1.55 10.83
CA ASN A 197 1.04 2.10 11.73
C ASN A 197 1.48 2.05 13.20
N VAL A 198 2.11 0.96 13.64
CA VAL A 198 2.69 0.86 15.00
C VAL A 198 3.78 1.91 15.17
N PHE A 199 4.69 2.03 14.20
CA PHE A 199 5.75 3.03 14.21
C PHE A 199 5.19 4.46 14.33
N TYR A 200 4.14 4.80 13.58
CA TYR A 200 3.52 6.13 13.70
C TYR A 200 2.95 6.39 15.10
N VAL A 201 2.32 5.40 15.72
CA VAL A 201 1.79 5.51 17.09
C VAL A 201 2.93 5.74 18.09
N GLU A 202 4.03 4.98 17.99
CA GLU A 202 5.21 5.13 18.85
C GLU A 202 5.83 6.53 18.72
N GLN A 203 5.72 7.15 17.55
CA GLN A 203 6.23 8.49 17.26
C GLN A 203 5.20 9.60 17.59
N GLY A 204 4.07 9.24 18.22
CA GLY A 204 3.04 10.18 18.66
C GLY A 204 2.13 10.71 17.56
N VAL A 205 2.14 10.11 16.37
CA VAL A 205 1.28 10.51 15.25
C VAL A 205 -0.13 9.97 15.47
N THR A 206 -1.05 10.87 15.81
CA THR A 206 -2.45 10.51 16.05
C THR A 206 -3.27 10.57 14.76
N PRO A 207 -4.24 9.67 14.56
CA PRO A 207 -5.19 9.78 13.44
C PRO A 207 -5.94 11.11 13.48
N GLN A 208 -6.14 11.75 12.32
CA GLN A 208 -6.87 13.03 12.24
C GLN A 208 -8.29 12.95 12.83
N ASN A 209 -8.92 11.78 12.81
CA ASN A 209 -10.25 11.57 13.37
C ASN A 209 -10.27 11.80 14.90
N ASP A 210 -9.18 11.45 15.60
CA ASP A 210 -9.04 11.71 17.04
C ASP A 210 -8.90 13.20 17.33
N LEU A 211 -8.20 13.96 16.48
CA LEU A 211 -8.10 15.42 16.62
C LEU A 211 -9.46 16.12 16.47
N ARG A 212 -10.28 15.72 15.48
CA ARG A 212 -11.64 16.27 15.32
C ARG A 212 -12.54 15.94 16.50
N SER A 213 -12.42 14.74 17.06
CA SER A 213 -13.18 14.34 18.26
C SER A 213 -12.77 15.16 19.51
N ARG A 214 -11.47 15.47 19.65
CA ARG A 214 -10.96 16.32 20.74
C ARG A 214 -11.45 17.76 20.59
N VAL A 215 -11.38 18.35 19.40
CA VAL A 215 -11.87 19.71 19.12
C VAL A 215 -13.38 19.82 19.42
N ARG A 216 -14.19 18.86 18.97
CA ARG A 216 -15.64 18.84 19.25
C ARG A 216 -15.96 18.68 20.74
N ARG A 217 -15.12 17.96 21.51
CA ARG A 217 -15.31 17.79 22.96
C ARG A 217 -14.96 19.07 23.73
N THR A 218 -13.99 19.86 23.26
CA THR A 218 -13.66 21.18 23.86
C THR A 218 -14.69 22.27 23.55
N GLU A 219 -15.38 22.22 22.42
CA GLU A 219 -16.41 23.22 22.06
C GLU A 219 -17.76 23.01 22.79
N GLY A 220 -17.95 21.88 23.46
CA GLY A 220 -19.18 21.55 24.22
C GLY A 220 -19.07 21.67 25.75
N GLY A 221 -17.99 22.24 26.28
CA GLY A 221 -17.70 22.28 27.72
C GLY A 221 -18.06 23.60 28.40
N THR A 222 -19.34 24.00 28.43
CA THR A 222 -19.80 24.97 29.43
C THR A 222 -19.97 24.28 30.78
N VAL A 223 -19.06 24.64 31.69
CA VAL A 223 -19.15 24.47 33.13
C VAL A 223 -20.50 24.97 33.66
N GLY A 224 -21.30 24.04 34.20
CA GLY A 224 -22.42 24.33 35.09
C GLY A 224 -22.10 23.74 36.47
N ALA A 225 -21.32 24.47 37.26
CA ALA A 225 -21.23 24.25 38.70
C ALA A 225 -22.46 24.89 39.36
N GLY A 226 -23.19 24.12 40.16
CA GLY A 226 -24.37 24.58 40.90
C GLY A 226 -24.88 23.45 41.79
N ASP A 227 -24.30 23.39 42.99
CA ASP A 227 -24.55 22.44 44.05
C ASP A 227 -25.84 22.78 44.84
N THR A 228 -26.32 21.80 45.63
CA THR A 228 -27.23 21.88 46.79
C THR A 228 -28.78 21.88 46.65
N ALA A 229 -29.33 20.67 46.88
CA ALA A 229 -30.28 20.31 47.97
C ALA A 229 -31.83 20.37 47.78
N PRO A 230 -32.58 19.51 48.51
CA PRO A 230 -33.90 18.98 48.12
C PRO A 230 -35.07 19.51 48.96
N GLY A 231 -36.29 19.49 48.41
CA GLY A 231 -37.49 19.74 49.20
C GLY A 231 -38.80 19.70 48.42
N GLY A 232 -39.80 19.01 48.98
CA GLY A 232 -41.21 19.28 48.69
C GLY A 232 -42.05 18.11 48.19
N LEU A 233 -42.54 17.28 49.12
CA LEU A 233 -43.74 16.47 48.95
C LEU A 233 -44.98 17.38 48.96
N ALA A 234 -45.84 17.27 47.95
CA ALA A 234 -47.27 17.62 47.99
C ALA A 234 -47.94 17.01 46.74
N SER A 235 -48.63 15.87 46.86
CA SER A 235 -50.07 15.78 47.13
C SER A 235 -50.97 16.37 46.03
N GLN A 236 -51.65 15.48 45.29
CA GLN A 236 -53.08 15.43 44.97
C GLN A 236 -53.27 14.83 43.56
N ALA A 237 -53.74 13.59 43.44
CA ALA A 237 -55.13 13.11 43.59
C ALA A 237 -55.74 12.89 42.19
N LEU A 238 -55.98 11.62 41.83
CA LEU A 238 -57.32 11.03 41.57
C LEU A 238 -57.96 11.55 40.26
N ALA A 239 -58.49 10.75 39.34
CA ALA A 239 -59.10 9.43 39.44
C ALA A 239 -59.44 8.90 38.03
N GLN A 240 -59.72 7.58 37.96
CA GLN A 240 -60.72 6.94 37.07
C GLN A 240 -60.30 6.79 35.59
N THR A 241 -60.52 5.68 34.87
CA THR A 241 -61.29 4.43 35.06
C THR A 241 -60.85 3.52 33.90
N ARG A 242 -60.38 2.29 34.15
CA ARG A 242 -61.03 1.02 33.76
C ARG A 242 -61.88 1.08 32.48
N GLU A 243 -61.36 0.52 31.39
CA GLU A 243 -61.84 -0.69 30.70
C GLU A 243 -60.65 -1.38 30.01
#